data_AF-A0A2S7I8F9-F1
#
_entry.id   AF-A0A2S7I8F9-F1
#
_cell.length_a   1.000
_cell.length_b   1.000
_cell.length_c   1.000
_cell.angle_alpha   90.00
_cell.angle_beta   90.00
_cell.angle_gamma   90.00
#
_symmetry.space_group_name_H-M   'P 1'
#
loop_
_entity.id
_entity.type
_entity.pdbx_description
1 polymer ?
#
loop_
_entity_poly.entity_id
_entity_poly.type
_entity_poly.pdbx_seq_one_letter_code
_entity_poly.pdbx_strand_id
1 'polypeptide(L)'
;MKFLNFLFLAALISCDKKPETFNQKSIEENCFQIVKVGKETPKKQYLEPSKEDIIKNFPKHIHFVTNEHKNSFENVLKHNEIEIKKQQEYLKTNEYKIYFKKFYEELPEFEYLARNREFALAKNKYGLWLIEKSGNQKAKPYFLGLTQNAFVNYDFNAPNFTFLSENAVHLSGSIVKVTRLSSFPILPKYEVIKDDVEFSIPLDEIKKDSDQDGYNDLFEQFIGLNPTQKDSDDDGLNDFEDANPRYASVSSKFSAMYEAIVDETSPKTHYSFTEVLTDCDYFNQINPKNRKFLFYNTEEQIPIKEDVLDHFFSVKYSKISENKFYPNTYDIDYADQKGSGNISAEFINEKWKISKKTNLYFGV
;
A
#
# COMPACT_ATOMS: atom_id res chain seq x y z
N MET A 1 64.63 -17.14 50.06
CA MET A 1 64.18 -18.48 50.49
C MET A 1 63.20 -19.02 49.44
N LYS A 2 63.32 -20.31 49.11
CA LYS A 2 62.54 -21.10 48.14
C LYS A 2 61.13 -21.46 48.66
N PHE A 3 60.37 -22.08 47.74
CA PHE A 3 59.09 -22.82 47.82
C PHE A 3 57.87 -21.98 47.40
N LEU A 4 57.29 -22.11 46.19
CA LEU A 4 56.85 -23.23 45.32
C LEU A 4 55.56 -23.92 45.81
N ASN A 5 54.63 -24.07 44.85
CA ASN A 5 53.36 -24.84 44.80
C ASN A 5 52.10 -23.95 44.81
N PHE A 6 51.09 -24.12 43.95
CA PHE A 6 50.82 -25.11 42.90
C PHE A 6 49.75 -24.55 41.94
N LEU A 7 49.71 -25.10 40.73
CA LEU A 7 48.71 -24.94 39.68
C LEU A 7 47.25 -25.02 40.19
N PHE A 8 46.36 -24.22 39.59
CA PHE A 8 45.17 -24.80 38.93
C PHE A 8 44.79 -23.97 37.69
N LEU A 9 44.96 -24.63 36.55
CA LEU A 9 44.56 -24.20 35.22
C LEU A 9 43.04 -24.43 35.10
N ALA A 10 42.27 -23.38 34.87
CA ALA A 10 40.90 -23.50 34.35
C ALA A 10 40.85 -22.70 33.05
N ALA A 11 41.24 -23.36 31.96
CA ALA A 11 40.99 -22.87 30.62
C ALA A 11 39.48 -22.97 30.36
N LEU A 12 38.75 -21.88 30.60
CA LEU A 12 37.45 -21.68 29.98
C LEU A 12 37.72 -21.32 28.52
N ILE A 13 37.68 -22.35 27.67
CA ILE A 13 37.53 -22.19 26.23
C ILE A 13 36.13 -21.61 26.03
N SER A 14 36.04 -20.27 26.04
CA SER A 14 34.89 -19.57 25.48
C SER A 14 34.95 -19.81 23.98
N CYS A 15 34.13 -20.74 23.49
CA CYS A 15 33.76 -20.78 22.09
C CYS A 15 32.99 -19.49 21.79
N ASP A 16 33.70 -18.45 21.37
CA ASP A 16 33.10 -17.34 20.64
C ASP A 16 32.58 -17.92 19.32
N LYS A 17 31.34 -18.41 19.36
CA LYS A 17 30.52 -18.51 18.16
C LYS A 17 30.38 -17.09 17.66
N LYS A 18 31.19 -16.74 16.65
CA LYS A 18 30.90 -15.61 15.77
C LYS A 18 29.41 -15.67 15.44
N PRO A 19 28.67 -14.55 15.52
CA PRO A 19 27.30 -14.54 15.05
C PRO A 19 27.32 -15.06 13.62
N GLU A 20 26.51 -16.08 13.36
CA GLU A 20 26.25 -16.55 12.01
C GLU A 20 25.84 -15.31 11.22
N THR A 21 26.73 -14.87 10.34
CA THR A 21 26.41 -13.92 9.30
C THR A 21 25.25 -14.53 8.54
N PHE A 22 24.04 -14.00 8.75
CA PHE A 22 22.98 -14.11 7.75
C PHE A 22 23.66 -13.80 6.42
N ASN A 23 23.67 -14.77 5.50
CA ASN A 23 24.23 -14.60 4.17
C ASN A 23 23.44 -13.46 3.50
N GLN A 24 23.91 -12.23 3.64
CA GLN A 24 23.56 -11.13 2.75
C GLN A 24 24.14 -11.53 1.39
N LYS A 25 23.31 -12.21 0.60
CA LYS A 25 23.52 -12.31 -0.84
C LYS A 25 23.74 -10.89 -1.36
N SER A 26 24.69 -10.72 -2.28
CA SER A 26 24.89 -9.39 -2.88
C SER A 26 23.61 -8.96 -3.60
N ILE A 27 23.39 -7.65 -3.76
CA ILE A 27 22.26 -7.08 -4.50
C ILE A 27 22.13 -7.75 -5.89
N GLU A 28 23.27 -8.07 -6.52
CA GLU A 28 23.30 -8.81 -7.77
C GLU A 28 22.74 -10.24 -7.64
N GLU A 29 23.15 -11.01 -6.63
CA GLU A 29 22.64 -12.38 -6.43
C GLU A 29 21.12 -12.43 -6.17
N ASN A 30 20.54 -11.34 -5.66
CA ASN A 30 19.10 -11.22 -5.46
C ASN A 30 18.36 -10.82 -6.74
N CYS A 31 18.94 -9.97 -7.57
CA CYS A 31 18.28 -9.44 -8.77
C CYS A 31 18.42 -10.29 -10.03
N PHE A 32 19.47 -11.12 -10.16
CA PHE A 32 19.73 -11.89 -11.37
C PHE A 32 19.30 -13.34 -11.23
N GLN A 33 18.65 -13.86 -12.28
CA GLN A 33 18.33 -15.28 -12.39
C GLN A 33 18.79 -15.86 -13.73
N ILE A 34 19.31 -17.08 -13.68
CA ILE A 34 19.49 -17.89 -14.89
C ILE A 34 18.09 -18.27 -15.35
N VAL A 35 17.73 -17.93 -16.60
CA VAL A 35 16.44 -18.24 -17.25
C VAL A 35 15.88 -19.57 -16.75
N LYS A 36 14.92 -19.49 -15.83
CA LYS A 36 14.19 -20.64 -15.30
C LYS A 36 12.73 -20.37 -15.52
N VAL A 37 12.22 -20.92 -16.62
CA VAL A 37 10.79 -21.07 -16.84
C VAL A 37 10.21 -21.84 -15.65
N GLY A 38 9.35 -21.21 -14.87
CA GLY A 38 8.39 -21.90 -13.99
C GLY A 38 8.84 -22.31 -12.59
N LYS A 39 9.82 -21.64 -11.95
CA LYS A 39 9.94 -21.75 -10.49
C LYS A 39 9.17 -20.62 -9.82
N GLU A 40 8.02 -20.94 -9.23
CA GLU A 40 7.33 -20.03 -8.33
C GLU A 40 8.26 -19.67 -7.17
N THR A 41 8.38 -18.37 -6.87
CA THR A 41 8.99 -17.89 -5.64
C THR A 41 8.22 -18.53 -4.48
N PRO A 42 8.89 -19.10 -3.45
CA PRO A 42 8.19 -19.65 -2.31
C PRO A 42 7.36 -18.54 -1.65
N LYS A 43 6.05 -18.57 -1.86
CA LYS A 43 5.13 -17.67 -1.16
C LYS A 43 5.02 -18.16 0.27
N LYS A 44 5.11 -17.24 1.24
CA LYS A 44 4.72 -17.55 2.62
C LYS A 44 3.28 -18.07 2.61
N GLN A 45 3.03 -19.17 3.31
CA GLN A 45 1.68 -19.72 3.40
C GLN A 45 0.83 -18.76 4.23
N TYR A 46 -0.13 -18.10 3.58
CA TYR A 46 -1.11 -17.27 4.27
C TYR A 46 -1.95 -18.13 5.21
N LEU A 47 -2.01 -17.71 6.47
CA LEU A 47 -2.93 -18.26 7.46
C LEU A 47 -4.06 -17.27 7.62
N GLU A 48 -5.23 -17.64 7.10
CA GLU A 48 -6.42 -16.80 7.19
C GLU A 48 -6.75 -16.54 8.68
N PRO A 49 -6.92 -15.28 9.10
CA PRO A 49 -7.15 -14.95 10.50
C PRO A 49 -8.49 -15.51 10.99
N SER A 50 -8.51 -15.90 12.27
CA SER A 50 -9.76 -16.23 12.97
C SER A 50 -10.59 -14.96 13.23
N LYS A 51 -11.86 -15.12 13.60
CA LYS A 51 -12.72 -13.99 13.99
C LYS A 51 -12.14 -13.27 15.22
N GLU A 52 -11.61 -14.05 16.15
CA GLU A 52 -10.96 -13.57 17.36
C GLU A 52 -9.70 -12.75 17.02
N ASP A 53 -8.90 -13.21 16.04
CA ASP A 53 -7.74 -12.47 15.56
C ASP A 53 -8.14 -11.14 14.91
N ILE A 54 -9.23 -11.12 14.13
CA ILE A 54 -9.73 -9.89 13.49
C ILE A 54 -10.13 -8.86 14.55
N ILE A 55 -10.85 -9.27 15.59
CA ILE A 55 -11.27 -8.37 16.67
C ILE A 55 -10.07 -7.92 17.51
N LYS A 56 -9.16 -8.86 17.85
CA LYS A 56 -7.96 -8.57 18.65
C LYS A 56 -7.02 -7.58 17.95
N ASN A 57 -6.91 -7.67 16.63
CA ASN A 57 -6.05 -6.82 15.81
C ASN A 57 -6.84 -5.71 15.07
N PHE A 58 -8.05 -5.40 15.53
CA PHE A 58 -8.79 -4.27 14.99
C PHE A 58 -8.05 -2.96 15.32
N PRO A 59 -8.05 -1.94 14.43
CA PRO A 59 -7.28 -0.72 14.67
C PRO A 59 -7.63 -0.06 16.00
N LYS A 60 -6.61 0.17 16.83
CA LYS A 60 -6.79 0.60 18.23
C LYS A 60 -7.37 2.00 18.36
N HIS A 61 -7.12 2.86 17.38
CA HIS A 61 -7.64 4.23 17.33
C HIS A 61 -9.12 4.29 16.93
N ILE A 62 -9.71 3.17 16.49
CA ILE A 62 -11.12 3.10 16.10
C ILE A 62 -11.92 2.48 17.26
N HIS A 63 -12.74 3.30 17.89
CA HIS A 63 -13.71 2.82 18.86
C HIS A 63 -14.93 2.30 18.13
N PHE A 64 -15.54 1.22 18.64
CA PHE A 64 -16.76 0.70 18.05
C PHE A 64 -17.75 0.20 19.10
N VAL A 65 -19.03 0.41 18.84
CA VAL A 65 -20.15 -0.06 19.68
C VAL A 65 -21.12 -0.84 18.81
N THR A 66 -21.49 -2.03 19.26
CA THR A 66 -22.53 -2.83 18.62
C THR A 66 -23.89 -2.42 19.16
N ASN A 67 -24.80 -2.03 18.28
CA ASN A 67 -26.18 -1.71 18.64
C ASN A 67 -27.01 -3.00 18.71
N GLU A 68 -27.99 -3.06 19.61
CA GLU A 68 -28.71 -4.32 19.87
C GLU A 68 -29.75 -4.69 18.80
N HIS A 69 -30.22 -3.76 17.97
CA HIS A 69 -31.25 -4.08 16.97
C HIS A 69 -31.27 -3.09 15.80
N LYS A 70 -30.82 -3.54 14.62
CA LYS A 70 -31.25 -3.09 13.28
C LYS A 70 -30.70 -4.04 12.20
N ASN A 71 -31.41 -4.05 11.07
CA ASN A 71 -31.20 -4.74 9.79
C ASN A 71 -30.10 -5.82 9.69
N SER A 72 -30.46 -7.00 9.18
CA SER A 72 -29.45 -8.03 8.85
C SER A 72 -28.44 -7.55 7.81
N PHE A 73 -27.16 -7.86 8.04
CA PHE A 73 -26.06 -7.61 7.12
C PHE A 73 -26.33 -8.03 5.66
N GLU A 74 -27.08 -9.11 5.41
CA GLU A 74 -27.45 -9.51 4.04
C GLU A 74 -28.29 -8.46 3.30
N ASN A 75 -29.19 -7.78 4.02
CA ASN A 75 -29.98 -6.68 3.45
C ASN A 75 -29.09 -5.47 3.19
N VAL A 76 -28.13 -5.21 4.08
CA VAL A 76 -27.12 -4.16 3.92
C VAL A 76 -26.25 -4.43 2.69
N LEU A 77 -25.81 -5.68 2.48
CA LEU A 77 -24.97 -6.05 1.34
C LEU A 77 -25.69 -5.82 0.00
N LYS A 78 -26.95 -6.28 -0.11
CA LYS A 78 -27.79 -6.07 -1.31
C LYS A 78 -28.06 -4.59 -1.54
N HIS A 79 -28.29 -3.83 -0.48
CA HIS A 79 -28.47 -2.38 -0.57
C HIS A 79 -27.19 -1.70 -1.06
N ASN A 80 -26.02 -2.09 -0.53
CA ASN A 80 -24.74 -1.52 -0.93
C ASN A 80 -24.43 -1.74 -2.42
N GLU A 81 -24.77 -2.90 -2.99
CA GLU A 81 -24.62 -3.13 -4.44
C GLU A 81 -25.44 -2.15 -5.31
N ILE A 82 -26.65 -1.81 -4.86
CA ILE A 82 -27.50 -0.81 -5.51
C ILE A 82 -26.91 0.59 -5.35
N GLU A 83 -26.48 0.92 -4.13
CA GLU A 83 -25.89 2.20 -3.77
C GLU A 83 -24.57 2.46 -4.52
N ILE A 84 -23.73 1.45 -4.75
CA ILE A 84 -22.52 1.55 -5.58
C ILE A 84 -22.88 1.96 -7.02
N LYS A 85 -23.92 1.37 -7.62
CA LYS A 85 -24.35 1.74 -8.99
C LYS A 85 -24.82 3.19 -9.05
N LYS A 86 -25.62 3.62 -8.07
CA LYS A 86 -26.06 5.01 -7.94
C LYS A 86 -24.88 5.96 -7.74
N GLN A 87 -23.89 5.58 -6.93
CA GLN A 87 -22.65 6.34 -6.74
C GLN A 87 -21.99 6.62 -8.10
N GLN A 88 -21.80 5.57 -8.90
CA GLN A 88 -21.14 5.68 -10.22
C GLN A 88 -21.90 6.59 -11.20
N GLU A 89 -23.22 6.69 -11.06
CA GLU A 89 -24.04 7.64 -11.81
C GLU A 89 -23.90 9.06 -11.26
N TYR A 90 -23.98 9.23 -9.94
CA TYR A 90 -23.86 10.52 -9.26
C TYR A 90 -22.50 11.20 -9.53
N LEU A 91 -21.40 10.45 -9.48
CA LEU A 91 -20.04 10.93 -9.79
C LEU A 91 -19.92 11.57 -11.19
N LYS A 92 -20.79 11.18 -12.13
CA LYS A 92 -20.80 11.70 -13.50
C LYS A 92 -21.62 12.99 -13.63
N THR A 93 -22.45 13.33 -12.66
CA THR A 93 -23.34 14.49 -12.70
C THR A 93 -22.57 15.81 -12.56
N ASN A 94 -23.13 16.89 -13.14
CA ASN A 94 -22.62 18.24 -12.89
C ASN A 94 -22.86 18.68 -11.44
N GLU A 95 -23.90 18.16 -10.79
CA GLU A 95 -24.20 18.44 -9.39
C GLU A 95 -23.05 18.00 -8.48
N TYR A 96 -22.56 16.76 -8.63
CA TYR A 96 -21.39 16.28 -7.90
C TYR A 96 -20.17 17.19 -8.09
N LYS A 97 -19.86 17.53 -9.34
CA LYS A 97 -18.71 18.40 -9.68
C LYS A 97 -18.84 19.79 -9.05
N ILE A 98 -20.04 20.35 -8.99
CA ILE A 98 -20.30 21.65 -8.36
C ILE A 98 -20.20 21.53 -6.83
N TYR A 99 -20.77 20.47 -6.26
CA TYR A 99 -20.86 20.29 -4.81
C TYR A 99 -19.50 20.09 -4.14
N PHE A 100 -18.62 19.32 -4.80
CA PHE A 100 -17.27 19.02 -4.33
C PHE A 100 -16.17 19.82 -5.04
N LYS A 101 -16.52 20.81 -5.87
CA LYS A 101 -15.57 21.59 -6.68
C LYS A 101 -14.30 22.00 -5.93
N LYS A 102 -14.47 22.60 -4.75
CA LYS A 102 -13.37 23.11 -3.92
C LYS A 102 -12.37 22.06 -3.44
N PHE A 103 -12.82 20.80 -3.33
CA PHE A 103 -11.95 19.69 -2.94
C PHE A 103 -11.36 19.00 -4.17
N TYR A 104 -12.23 18.70 -5.14
CA TYR A 104 -11.86 18.01 -6.38
C TYR A 104 -10.79 18.75 -7.21
N GLU A 105 -10.78 20.09 -7.21
CA GLU A 105 -9.78 20.89 -7.92
C GLU A 105 -8.36 20.77 -7.33
N GLU A 106 -8.24 20.52 -6.02
CA GLU A 106 -6.94 20.38 -5.35
C GLU A 106 -6.51 18.92 -5.19
N LEU A 107 -7.49 18.02 -5.03
CA LEU A 107 -7.29 16.60 -4.72
C LEU A 107 -8.18 15.73 -5.63
N PRO A 108 -7.88 15.66 -6.95
CA PRO A 108 -8.64 14.89 -7.92
C PRO A 108 -8.46 13.38 -7.79
N GLU A 109 -7.46 12.91 -7.03
CA GLU A 109 -7.22 11.48 -6.77
C GLU A 109 -8.23 10.84 -5.79
N PHE A 110 -9.16 11.63 -5.25
CA PHE A 110 -10.17 11.19 -4.30
C PHE A 110 -11.58 11.17 -4.91
N GLU A 111 -12.35 10.14 -4.54
CA GLU A 111 -13.80 10.10 -4.71
C GLU A 111 -14.47 10.65 -3.45
N TYR A 112 -15.25 11.74 -3.59
CA TYR A 112 -15.92 12.36 -2.46
C TYR A 112 -17.29 11.74 -2.21
N LEU A 113 -17.58 11.42 -0.96
CA LEU A 113 -18.75 10.64 -0.56
C LEU A 113 -19.79 11.51 0.16
N ALA A 114 -19.33 12.36 1.07
CA ALA A 114 -20.19 13.24 1.85
C ALA A 114 -19.45 14.52 2.25
N ARG A 115 -20.21 15.56 2.64
CA ARG A 115 -19.64 16.84 3.08
C ARG A 115 -20.35 17.39 4.31
N ASN A 116 -19.56 17.82 5.29
CA ASN A 116 -19.98 18.58 6.46
C ASN A 116 -19.18 19.89 6.52
N ARG A 117 -19.73 20.98 5.98
CA ARG A 117 -19.12 22.33 5.94
C ARG A 117 -17.75 22.35 5.23
N GLU A 118 -16.67 22.51 6.01
CA GLU A 118 -15.28 22.55 5.57
C GLU A 118 -14.66 21.14 5.51
N PHE A 119 -15.41 20.11 5.89
CA PHE A 119 -14.95 18.72 5.86
C PHE A 119 -15.67 17.92 4.78
N ALA A 120 -14.94 17.00 4.14
CA ALA A 120 -15.51 15.99 3.28
C ALA A 120 -15.03 14.60 3.69
N LEU A 121 -15.92 13.62 3.62
CA LEU A 121 -15.56 12.22 3.65
C LEU A 121 -15.24 11.79 2.22
N ALA A 122 -14.06 11.24 2.00
CA ALA A 122 -13.62 10.80 0.68
C ALA A 122 -12.99 9.41 0.75
N LYS A 123 -12.83 8.77 -0.40
CA LYS A 123 -12.08 7.52 -0.53
C LYS A 123 -11.11 7.56 -1.69
N ASN A 124 -10.04 6.79 -1.57
CA ASN A 124 -9.19 6.38 -2.68
C ASN A 124 -8.99 4.86 -2.60
N LYS A 125 -8.03 4.32 -3.34
CA LYS A 125 -7.75 2.88 -3.34
C LYS A 125 -7.28 2.31 -1.99
N TYR A 126 -6.77 3.15 -1.09
CA TYR A 126 -6.27 2.73 0.22
C TYR A 126 -7.37 2.65 1.27
N GLY A 127 -8.43 3.46 1.13
CA GLY A 127 -9.54 3.46 2.08
C GLY A 127 -10.19 4.82 2.20
N LEU A 128 -10.75 5.07 3.39
CA LEU A 128 -11.47 6.30 3.71
C LEU A 128 -10.56 7.37 4.31
N TRP A 129 -10.92 8.61 4.01
CA TRP A 129 -10.18 9.81 4.37
C TRP A 129 -11.14 10.90 4.82
N LEU A 130 -10.71 11.66 5.83
CA LEU A 130 -11.31 12.95 6.17
C LEU A 130 -10.52 14.04 5.45
N ILE A 131 -11.18 14.86 4.64
CA ILE A 131 -10.55 15.99 3.95
C ILE A 131 -11.01 17.28 4.62
N GLU A 132 -10.08 18.04 5.18
CA GLU A 132 -10.33 19.36 5.75
C GLU A 132 -9.94 20.45 4.76
N LYS A 133 -10.86 21.36 4.47
CA LYS A 133 -10.67 22.48 3.55
C LYS A 133 -11.33 23.73 4.09
N SER A 134 -10.56 24.53 4.82
CA SER A 134 -11.01 25.79 5.40
C SER A 134 -10.69 26.97 4.49
N GLY A 135 -11.72 27.56 3.87
CA GLY A 135 -11.56 28.74 3.01
C GLY A 135 -10.54 28.55 1.87
N ASN A 136 -9.51 29.40 1.84
CA ASN A 136 -8.45 29.40 0.81
C ASN A 136 -7.20 28.61 1.21
N GLN A 137 -7.19 27.93 2.36
CA GLN A 137 -6.05 27.07 2.76
C GLN A 137 -6.00 25.82 1.87
N LYS A 138 -4.82 25.23 1.68
CA LYS A 138 -4.69 23.93 1.00
C LYS A 138 -5.52 22.87 1.71
N ALA A 139 -6.14 21.97 0.95
CA ALA A 139 -6.83 20.82 1.49
C ALA A 139 -5.86 19.93 2.29
N LYS A 140 -6.32 19.44 3.44
CA LYS A 140 -5.58 18.53 4.32
C LYS A 140 -6.33 17.21 4.43
N PRO A 141 -5.86 16.15 3.77
CA PRO A 141 -6.44 14.83 3.87
C PRO A 141 -5.83 14.05 5.04
N TYR A 142 -6.67 13.32 5.77
CA TYR A 142 -6.27 12.49 6.90
C TYR A 142 -6.80 11.07 6.70
N PHE A 143 -5.91 10.09 6.63
CA PHE A 143 -6.29 8.69 6.47
C PHE A 143 -6.97 8.17 7.74
N LEU A 144 -8.13 7.52 7.59
CA LEU A 144 -8.90 7.05 8.74
C LEU A 144 -8.43 5.71 9.31
N GLY A 145 -7.59 4.96 8.59
CA GLY A 145 -7.06 3.67 9.07
C GLY A 145 -8.11 2.56 9.20
N LEU A 146 -9.26 2.67 8.52
CA LEU A 146 -10.26 1.60 8.46
C LEU A 146 -9.73 0.44 7.62
N THR A 147 -9.79 -0.77 8.16
CA THR A 147 -9.42 -1.99 7.43
C THR A 147 -10.59 -2.53 6.63
N GLN A 148 -10.33 -3.43 5.67
CA GLN A 148 -11.38 -4.15 4.95
C GLN A 148 -12.37 -4.93 5.86
N ASN A 149 -11.98 -5.21 7.10
CA ASN A 149 -12.85 -5.86 8.07
C ASN A 149 -13.92 -4.91 8.63
N ALA A 150 -13.75 -3.59 8.45
CA ALA A 150 -14.75 -2.59 8.77
C ALA A 150 -15.58 -2.30 7.50
N PHE A 151 -16.71 -2.98 7.36
CA PHE A 151 -17.64 -2.74 6.26
C PHE A 151 -18.49 -1.51 6.60
N VAL A 152 -18.21 -0.38 5.97
CA VAL A 152 -18.95 0.87 6.20
C VAL A 152 -20.18 0.95 5.29
N ASN A 153 -21.30 1.36 5.86
CA ASN A 153 -22.54 1.61 5.14
C ASN A 153 -22.51 3.04 4.60
N TYR A 154 -22.65 3.19 3.28
CA TYR A 154 -22.77 4.50 2.64
C TYR A 154 -24.20 4.69 2.14
N ASP A 155 -24.79 5.84 2.44
CA ASP A 155 -26.01 6.30 1.77
C ASP A 155 -25.62 7.39 0.75
N PHE A 156 -25.51 7.01 -0.53
CA PHE A 156 -25.14 7.95 -1.58
C PHE A 156 -26.29 8.88 -1.99
N ASN A 157 -27.53 8.61 -1.54
CA ASN A 157 -28.66 9.51 -1.79
C ASN A 157 -28.70 10.67 -0.77
N ALA A 158 -27.88 10.59 0.29
CA ALA A 158 -27.78 11.60 1.34
C ALA A 158 -26.31 12.02 1.56
N PRO A 159 -25.64 12.71 0.61
CA PRO A 159 -24.26 13.19 0.77
C PRO A 159 -24.09 14.24 1.88
N ASN A 160 -25.18 14.55 2.59
CA ASN A 160 -25.25 15.45 3.74
C ASN A 160 -25.44 14.69 5.06
N PHE A 161 -25.29 13.36 5.08
CA PHE A 161 -25.34 12.62 6.34
C PHE A 161 -24.25 13.15 7.28
N THR A 162 -24.58 13.22 8.57
CA THR A 162 -23.64 13.76 9.55
C THR A 162 -22.66 12.66 9.94
N PHE A 163 -21.43 12.74 9.43
CA PHE A 163 -20.33 11.83 9.78
C PHE A 163 -19.34 12.45 10.77
N LEU A 164 -19.57 13.69 11.20
CA LEU A 164 -18.60 14.46 11.97
C LEU A 164 -19.26 15.08 13.21
N SER A 165 -18.61 14.89 14.35
CA SER A 165 -18.87 15.61 15.60
C SER A 165 -17.72 16.57 15.91
N GLU A 166 -17.77 17.26 17.05
CA GLU A 166 -16.70 18.17 17.48
C GLU A 166 -15.32 17.50 17.53
N ASN A 167 -15.27 16.24 17.99
CA ASN A 167 -14.00 15.56 18.32
C ASN A 167 -13.81 14.21 17.61
N ALA A 168 -14.76 13.74 16.80
CA ALA A 168 -14.65 12.44 16.13
C ALA A 168 -15.41 12.35 14.81
N VAL A 169 -14.92 11.50 13.92
CA VAL A 169 -15.65 10.96 12.77
C VAL A 169 -16.50 9.78 13.24
N HIS A 170 -17.75 9.73 12.79
CA HIS A 170 -18.72 8.67 13.10
C HIS A 170 -19.21 8.00 11.81
N LEU A 171 -19.18 6.67 11.80
CA LEU A 171 -19.57 5.86 10.64
C LEU A 171 -20.34 4.63 11.11
N SER A 172 -21.45 4.33 10.44
CA SER A 172 -22.19 3.09 10.68
C SER A 172 -21.71 1.97 9.76
N GLY A 173 -21.72 0.73 10.21
CA GLY A 173 -21.31 -0.42 9.42
C GLY A 173 -21.41 -1.76 10.13
N SER A 174 -20.58 -2.71 9.72
CA SER A 174 -20.47 -4.04 10.35
C SER A 174 -18.99 -4.46 10.37
N ILE A 175 -18.60 -5.26 11.35
CA ILE A 175 -17.30 -5.94 11.35
C ILE A 175 -17.45 -7.31 10.73
N VAL A 176 -16.67 -7.56 9.68
CA VAL A 176 -16.77 -8.74 8.84
C VAL A 176 -15.40 -9.40 8.67
N LYS A 177 -15.41 -10.73 8.57
CA LYS A 177 -14.34 -11.48 7.95
C LYS A 177 -14.55 -11.45 6.44
N VAL A 178 -13.52 -11.04 5.71
CA VAL A 178 -13.53 -10.98 4.24
C VAL A 178 -12.64 -12.11 3.74
N THR A 179 -13.19 -12.99 2.90
CA THR A 179 -12.42 -14.04 2.24
C THR A 179 -12.44 -13.78 0.73
N ARG A 180 -11.25 -13.62 0.13
CA ARG A 180 -11.06 -13.49 -1.31
C ARG A 180 -10.24 -14.68 -1.81
N LEU A 181 -10.69 -15.31 -2.90
CA LEU A 181 -9.90 -16.33 -3.59
C LEU A 181 -9.08 -15.63 -4.66
N SER A 182 -7.79 -15.37 -4.37
CA SER A 182 -6.89 -14.53 -5.17
C SER A 182 -6.78 -14.94 -6.65
N SER A 183 -7.04 -16.22 -6.97
CA SER A 183 -6.87 -16.78 -8.32
C SER A 183 -8.11 -16.72 -9.22
N PHE A 184 -9.25 -16.20 -8.75
CA PHE A 184 -10.47 -16.12 -9.57
C PHE A 184 -11.21 -14.80 -9.34
N PRO A 185 -11.89 -14.24 -10.37
CA PRO A 185 -12.73 -13.05 -10.26
C PRO A 185 -14.04 -13.38 -9.51
N ILE A 186 -13.94 -13.90 -8.29
CA ILE A 186 -15.07 -14.22 -7.44
C ILE A 186 -15.27 -13.02 -6.50
N LEU A 187 -16.52 -12.59 -6.37
CA LEU A 187 -16.89 -11.57 -5.40
C LEU A 187 -16.42 -11.96 -3.99
N PRO A 188 -15.94 -11.01 -3.18
CA PRO A 188 -15.54 -11.28 -1.80
C PRO A 188 -16.68 -11.96 -1.04
N LYS A 189 -16.35 -12.99 -0.26
CA LYS A 189 -17.28 -13.57 0.71
C LYS A 189 -17.13 -12.85 2.02
N TYR A 190 -18.27 -12.54 2.63
CA TYR A 190 -18.34 -11.84 3.90
C TYR A 190 -18.96 -12.77 4.95
N GLU A 191 -18.32 -12.85 6.10
CA GLU A 191 -18.87 -13.48 7.29
C GLU A 191 -18.95 -12.43 8.40
N VAL A 192 -20.16 -12.23 8.94
CA VAL A 192 -20.40 -11.22 9.96
C VAL A 192 -19.80 -11.65 11.30
N ILE A 193 -19.06 -10.74 11.92
CA ILE A 193 -18.53 -10.88 13.29
C ILE A 193 -19.34 -10.02 14.25
N LYS A 194 -19.56 -8.76 13.90
CA LYS A 194 -20.44 -7.82 14.62
C LYS A 194 -21.29 -7.07 13.60
N ASP A 195 -22.60 -7.12 13.75
CA ASP A 195 -23.54 -6.38 12.90
C ASP A 195 -23.94 -5.06 13.56
N ASP A 196 -24.43 -4.10 12.77
CA ASP A 196 -24.91 -2.78 13.22
C ASP A 196 -23.96 -2.09 14.23
N VAL A 197 -22.77 -1.77 13.73
CA VAL A 197 -21.67 -1.19 14.47
C VAL A 197 -21.55 0.30 14.17
N GLU A 198 -21.51 1.10 15.23
CA GLU A 198 -21.10 2.50 15.14
C GLU A 198 -19.59 2.59 15.38
N PHE A 199 -18.84 3.04 14.38
CA PHE A 199 -17.42 3.36 14.47
C PHE A 199 -17.26 4.83 14.85
N SER A 200 -16.41 5.10 15.84
CA SER A 200 -16.01 6.44 16.25
C SER A 200 -14.49 6.57 16.20
N ILE A 201 -14.01 7.54 15.44
CA ILE A 201 -12.59 7.76 15.16
C ILE A 201 -12.21 9.16 15.66
N PRO A 202 -11.44 9.28 16.75
CA PRO A 202 -11.04 10.57 17.31
C PRO A 202 -10.24 11.43 16.33
N LEU A 203 -10.55 12.73 16.29
CA LEU A 203 -9.91 13.68 15.37
C LEU A 203 -8.44 13.96 15.72
N ASP A 204 -8.09 13.93 17.00
CA ASP A 204 -6.73 14.09 17.50
C ASP A 204 -5.81 12.94 17.05
N GLU A 205 -6.31 11.71 17.05
CA GLU A 205 -5.58 10.54 16.54
C GLU A 205 -5.36 10.63 15.01
N ILE A 206 -6.38 10.96 14.22
CA ILE A 206 -6.23 10.98 12.75
C ILE A 206 -5.48 12.20 12.23
N LYS A 207 -5.50 13.33 12.94
CA LYS A 207 -4.76 14.55 12.55
C LYS A 207 -3.31 14.55 13.00
N LYS A 208 -2.87 13.50 13.70
CA LYS A 208 -1.49 13.37 14.16
C LYS A 208 -0.56 13.17 12.95
N ASP A 209 0.43 14.04 12.87
CA ASP A 209 1.51 14.09 11.89
C ASP A 209 2.75 14.48 12.71
N SER A 210 3.44 13.44 13.21
CA SER A 210 4.40 13.59 14.30
C SER A 210 5.71 14.23 13.87
N ASP A 211 6.08 14.09 12.59
CA ASP A 211 7.25 14.75 12.03
C ASP A 211 6.93 16.00 11.20
N GLN A 212 5.68 16.23 10.81
CA GLN A 212 5.22 17.40 10.04
C GLN A 212 5.75 17.41 8.60
N ASP A 213 5.72 16.26 7.93
CA ASP A 213 6.01 16.10 6.51
C ASP A 213 4.80 16.38 5.59
N GLY A 214 3.59 16.13 6.09
CA GLY A 214 2.33 16.28 5.36
C GLY A 214 1.48 15.01 5.26
N TYR A 215 2.02 13.84 5.59
CA TYR A 215 1.24 12.63 5.83
C TYR A 215 0.86 12.53 7.31
N ASN A 216 -0.31 11.94 7.59
CA ASN A 216 -0.66 11.64 8.97
C ASN A 216 -0.06 10.28 9.37
N ASP A 217 0.28 10.13 10.66
CA ASP A 217 0.97 8.95 11.21
C ASP A 217 0.32 7.63 10.77
N LEU A 218 -1.02 7.60 10.71
CA LEU A 218 -1.80 6.41 10.32
C LEU A 218 -1.56 6.02 8.87
N PHE A 219 -1.40 7.01 7.97
CA PHE A 219 -1.12 6.75 6.57
C PHE A 219 0.30 6.25 6.40
N GLU A 220 1.27 6.92 7.01
CA GLU A 220 2.69 6.51 6.97
C GLU A 220 2.88 5.07 7.44
N GLN A 221 2.32 4.73 8.61
CA GLN A 221 2.34 3.35 9.12
C GLN A 221 1.68 2.36 8.15
N PHE A 222 0.60 2.78 7.48
CA PHE A 222 -0.11 1.95 6.51
C PHE A 222 0.71 1.68 5.24
N ILE A 223 1.44 2.68 4.74
CA ILE A 223 2.31 2.53 3.55
C ILE A 223 3.75 2.09 3.87
N GLY A 224 4.09 1.92 5.15
CA GLY A 224 5.38 1.40 5.61
C GLY A 224 6.49 2.44 5.73
N LEU A 225 6.12 3.69 6.03
CA LEU A 225 7.03 4.80 6.37
C LEU A 225 7.17 4.96 7.89
N ASN A 226 8.11 5.79 8.30
CA ASN A 226 8.41 6.10 9.70
C ASN A 226 7.77 7.42 10.12
N PRO A 227 6.66 7.39 10.91
CA PRO A 227 5.90 8.59 11.27
C PRO A 227 6.62 9.60 12.16
N THR A 228 7.87 9.33 12.53
CA THR A 228 8.68 10.22 13.37
C THR A 228 9.89 10.80 12.62
N GLN A 229 10.01 10.52 11.34
CA GLN A 229 11.13 10.91 10.50
C GLN A 229 10.62 11.40 9.15
N LYS A 230 10.82 12.70 8.92
CA LYS A 230 10.44 13.39 7.68
C LYS A 230 10.98 12.76 6.38
N ASP A 231 12.00 11.93 6.51
CA ASP A 231 12.77 11.28 5.45
C ASP A 231 13.01 9.87 5.98
N SER A 232 12.12 8.94 5.60
CA SER A 232 12.06 7.60 6.18
C SER A 232 13.21 6.70 5.75
N ASP A 233 13.84 6.99 4.62
CA ASP A 233 14.93 6.19 4.05
C ASP A 233 16.30 6.88 4.07
N ASP A 234 16.37 8.08 4.65
CA ASP A 234 17.57 8.90 4.85
C ASP A 234 18.27 9.29 3.53
N ASP A 235 17.53 9.47 2.43
CA ASP A 235 18.08 9.83 1.11
C ASP A 235 18.18 11.35 0.85
N GLY A 236 17.67 12.15 1.78
CA GLY A 236 17.69 13.60 1.78
C GLY A 236 16.44 14.24 1.22
N LEU A 237 15.43 13.45 0.82
CA LEU A 237 14.12 13.92 0.41
C LEU A 237 13.08 13.68 1.49
N ASN A 238 12.14 14.61 1.57
CA ASN A 238 11.02 14.46 2.49
C ASN A 238 9.99 13.48 1.91
N ASP A 239 9.45 12.58 2.71
CA ASP A 239 8.51 11.52 2.31
C ASP A 239 7.32 12.06 1.48
N PHE A 240 6.77 13.21 1.87
CA PHE A 240 5.65 13.85 1.16
C PHE A 240 6.00 14.32 -0.26
N GLU A 241 7.26 14.62 -0.53
CA GLU A 241 7.76 15.04 -1.84
C GLU A 241 8.51 13.93 -2.58
N ASP A 242 8.98 12.91 -1.87
CA ASP A 242 9.75 11.84 -2.46
C ASP A 242 8.88 10.90 -3.30
N ALA A 243 9.39 10.55 -4.47
CA ALA A 243 8.79 9.59 -5.39
C ALA A 243 9.03 8.13 -4.94
N ASN A 244 9.98 7.87 -4.05
CA ASN A 244 10.30 6.53 -3.57
C ASN A 244 10.61 6.47 -2.05
N PRO A 245 9.70 6.93 -1.18
CA PRO A 245 10.00 7.25 0.23
C PRO A 245 10.35 6.05 1.12
N ARG A 246 10.32 4.82 0.58
CA ARG A 246 10.62 3.59 1.34
C ARG A 246 12.08 3.16 1.22
N TYR A 247 12.81 3.68 0.25
CA TYR A 247 14.10 3.16 -0.15
C TYR A 247 14.96 4.23 -0.81
N ALA A 248 16.12 4.48 -0.19
CA ALA A 248 17.03 5.49 -0.68
C ALA A 248 17.39 5.31 -2.15
N SER A 249 17.18 6.38 -2.91
CA SER A 249 17.45 6.40 -4.34
C SER A 249 18.95 6.37 -4.62
N VAL A 250 19.39 5.52 -5.55
CA VAL A 250 20.80 5.47 -5.99
C VAL A 250 20.92 5.66 -7.49
N SER A 251 21.99 6.35 -7.91
CA SER A 251 22.32 6.46 -9.33
C SER A 251 23.25 5.32 -9.75
N SER A 252 22.73 4.40 -10.56
CA SER A 252 23.48 3.27 -11.09
C SER A 252 23.03 2.94 -12.52
N LYS A 253 23.81 2.10 -13.21
CA LYS A 253 23.43 1.59 -14.54
C LYS A 253 22.05 0.91 -14.50
N PHE A 254 21.74 0.13 -13.46
CA PHE A 254 20.50 -0.63 -13.37
C PHE A 254 19.33 0.19 -12.83
N SER A 255 19.52 1.08 -11.84
CA SER A 255 18.44 1.99 -11.41
C SER A 255 18.00 2.90 -12.56
N ALA A 256 18.93 3.43 -13.37
CA ALA A 256 18.60 4.19 -14.58
C ALA A 256 17.83 3.37 -15.64
N MET A 257 18.06 2.05 -15.71
CA MET A 257 17.27 1.15 -16.56
C MET A 257 15.83 1.09 -16.09
N TYR A 258 15.64 0.94 -14.78
CA TYR A 258 14.33 0.79 -14.17
C TYR A 258 13.53 2.09 -14.16
N GLU A 259 14.17 3.23 -13.92
CA GLU A 259 13.59 4.55 -14.15
C GLU A 259 13.03 4.64 -15.57
N ALA A 260 13.82 4.26 -16.58
CA ALA A 260 13.36 4.27 -17.98
C ALA A 260 12.20 3.29 -18.26
N ILE A 261 12.02 2.25 -17.45
CA ILE A 261 10.92 1.30 -17.55
C ILE A 261 9.62 1.85 -16.94
N VAL A 262 9.72 2.57 -15.82
CA VAL A 262 8.54 2.95 -15.01
C VAL A 262 8.09 4.41 -15.19
N ASP A 263 8.95 5.28 -15.72
CA ASP A 263 8.76 6.73 -15.75
C ASP A 263 7.84 7.20 -16.90
N GLU A 264 6.66 6.59 -17.04
CA GLU A 264 5.64 7.07 -17.97
C GLU A 264 4.83 8.24 -17.37
N THR A 265 4.43 9.19 -18.21
CA THR A 265 3.68 10.39 -17.80
C THR A 265 2.39 10.05 -17.06
N SER A 266 2.11 10.75 -15.96
CA SER A 266 0.89 10.59 -15.15
C SER A 266 0.55 11.91 -14.46
N PRO A 267 -0.72 12.13 -14.07
CA PRO A 267 -1.04 13.17 -13.10
C PRO A 267 -0.18 13.04 -11.85
N LYS A 268 0.31 14.17 -11.34
CA LYS A 268 0.97 14.21 -10.03
C LYS A 268 -0.08 14.04 -8.94
N THR A 269 0.10 13.03 -8.10
CA THR A 269 -0.75 12.73 -6.96
C THR A 269 0.14 12.53 -5.74
N HIS A 270 -0.26 13.06 -4.58
CA HIS A 270 0.51 12.88 -3.34
C HIS A 270 -0.02 11.71 -2.50
N TYR A 271 -1.28 11.31 -2.69
CA TYR A 271 -1.95 10.29 -1.87
C TYR A 271 -2.31 9.03 -2.66
N SER A 272 -1.70 8.85 -3.83
CA SER A 272 -1.81 7.66 -4.66
C SER A 272 -0.45 7.31 -5.21
N PHE A 273 -0.03 6.06 -5.03
CA PHE A 273 1.29 5.56 -5.43
C PHE A 273 1.13 4.49 -6.50
N THR A 274 2.21 4.06 -7.13
CA THR A 274 2.24 2.82 -7.91
C THR A 274 2.90 1.75 -7.06
N GLU A 275 2.13 0.78 -6.60
CA GLU A 275 2.63 -0.32 -5.78
C GLU A 275 3.23 -1.39 -6.68
N VAL A 276 4.50 -1.69 -6.40
CA VAL A 276 5.29 -2.62 -7.18
C VAL A 276 5.71 -3.78 -6.30
N LEU A 277 5.35 -4.99 -6.71
CA LEU A 277 5.91 -6.21 -6.13
C LEU A 277 7.12 -6.66 -6.95
N THR A 278 8.28 -6.74 -6.30
CA THR A 278 9.52 -7.19 -6.94
C THR A 278 10.46 -7.81 -5.92
N ASP A 279 11.14 -8.89 -6.32
CA ASP A 279 12.20 -9.52 -5.53
C ASP A 279 13.60 -9.09 -6.02
N CYS A 280 13.69 -7.92 -6.69
CA CYS A 280 14.94 -7.34 -7.15
C CYS A 280 15.17 -5.96 -6.54
N ASP A 281 16.16 -5.88 -5.65
CA ASP A 281 16.54 -4.69 -4.90
C ASP A 281 16.88 -3.46 -5.77
N TYR A 282 17.34 -3.64 -7.02
CA TYR A 282 17.59 -2.50 -7.92
C TYR A 282 16.33 -1.73 -8.31
N PHE A 283 15.15 -2.37 -8.32
CA PHE A 283 13.89 -1.64 -8.51
C PHE A 283 13.57 -0.76 -7.30
N ASN A 284 14.01 -1.17 -6.11
CA ASN A 284 13.72 -0.44 -4.89
C ASN A 284 14.53 0.86 -4.80
N GLN A 285 15.61 1.04 -5.55
CA GLN A 285 16.54 2.17 -5.40
C GLN A 285 16.45 3.20 -6.54
N ILE A 286 15.29 3.29 -7.20
CA ILE A 286 15.11 4.20 -8.35
C ILE A 286 14.67 5.59 -7.90
N ASN A 287 14.91 6.61 -8.74
CA ASN A 287 14.35 7.96 -8.55
C ASN A 287 13.36 8.32 -9.70
N PRO A 288 12.08 7.95 -9.58
CA PRO A 288 11.07 8.21 -10.61
C PRO A 288 10.71 9.70 -10.68
N LYS A 289 10.44 10.22 -11.88
CA LYS A 289 10.19 11.67 -12.07
C LYS A 289 8.71 12.02 -12.16
N ASN A 290 7.90 11.10 -12.66
CA ASN A 290 6.50 11.40 -13.03
C ASN A 290 5.46 10.85 -12.05
N ARG A 291 5.81 9.90 -11.18
CA ARG A 291 4.88 9.20 -10.26
C ARG A 291 5.58 8.80 -8.98
N LYS A 292 4.82 8.68 -7.90
CA LYS A 292 5.28 8.06 -6.66
C LYS A 292 5.12 6.54 -6.71
N PHE A 293 6.02 5.82 -6.08
CA PHE A 293 6.06 4.36 -6.03
C PHE A 293 6.18 3.88 -4.59
N LEU A 294 5.63 2.68 -4.35
CA LEU A 294 5.88 1.92 -3.12
C LEU A 294 6.32 0.53 -3.56
N PHE A 295 7.59 0.20 -3.32
CA PHE A 295 8.13 -1.11 -3.64
C PHE A 295 7.96 -2.06 -2.47
N TYR A 296 7.65 -3.31 -2.76
CA TYR A 296 7.48 -4.38 -1.78
C TYR A 296 8.14 -5.63 -2.33
N ASN A 297 8.72 -6.45 -1.44
CA ASN A 297 9.18 -7.79 -1.78
C ASN A 297 8.24 -8.89 -1.26
N THR A 298 8.45 -10.13 -1.69
CA THR A 298 7.59 -11.27 -1.29
C THR A 298 7.82 -11.79 0.13
N GLU A 299 8.86 -11.31 0.82
CA GLU A 299 9.23 -11.72 2.19
C GLU A 299 8.71 -10.74 3.26
N GLU A 300 8.42 -9.50 2.87
CA GLU A 300 7.85 -8.48 3.75
C GLU A 300 6.53 -8.97 4.37
N GLN A 301 6.37 -8.78 5.68
CA GLN A 301 5.04 -8.74 6.29
C GLN A 301 4.42 -7.43 5.86
N ILE A 302 3.86 -7.42 4.66
CA ILE A 302 3.27 -6.24 4.07
C ILE A 302 2.15 -5.77 5.03
N PRO A 303 2.14 -4.49 5.48
CA PRO A 303 1.07 -3.95 6.34
C PRO A 303 -0.31 -4.04 5.65
N ILE A 304 -0.32 -4.21 4.33
CA ILE A 304 -1.44 -4.66 3.54
C ILE A 304 -1.62 -6.18 3.72
N LYS A 305 -2.48 -6.54 4.68
CA LYS A 305 -2.97 -7.91 4.92
C LYS A 305 -3.15 -8.67 3.61
N GLU A 306 -2.61 -9.89 3.53
CA GLU A 306 -2.41 -10.72 2.33
C GLU A 306 -3.66 -11.01 1.45
N ASP A 307 -4.84 -10.54 1.84
CA ASP A 307 -6.09 -10.62 1.06
C ASP A 307 -6.17 -9.62 -0.11
N VAL A 308 -5.20 -8.72 -0.23
CA VAL A 308 -5.15 -7.68 -1.28
C VAL A 308 -3.99 -7.89 -2.26
N LEU A 309 -3.14 -8.93 -2.13
CA LEU A 309 -1.89 -9.09 -2.90
C LEU A 309 -2.06 -8.97 -4.43
N ASP A 310 -3.14 -9.50 -5.02
CA ASP A 310 -3.35 -9.42 -6.47
C ASP A 310 -4.03 -8.13 -6.95
N HIS A 311 -4.64 -7.35 -6.04
CA HIS A 311 -5.33 -6.10 -6.36
C HIS A 311 -4.56 -4.85 -5.90
N PHE A 312 -3.72 -5.01 -4.89
CA PHE A 312 -2.94 -3.94 -4.28
C PHE A 312 -1.72 -3.60 -5.13
N PHE A 313 -1.02 -4.63 -5.62
CA PHE A 313 0.11 -4.43 -6.52
C PHE A 313 -0.39 -4.13 -7.92
N SER A 314 -0.32 -2.86 -8.25
CA SER A 314 -0.64 -2.33 -9.58
C SER A 314 0.25 -2.98 -10.65
N VAL A 315 1.51 -3.30 -10.30
CA VAL A 315 2.49 -3.92 -11.18
C VAL A 315 3.35 -4.94 -10.43
N LYS A 316 3.74 -6.01 -11.11
CA LYS A 316 4.69 -7.01 -10.63
C LYS A 316 5.84 -7.12 -11.64
N TYR A 317 7.07 -7.17 -11.16
CA TYR A 317 8.25 -7.38 -11.99
C TYR A 317 9.05 -8.59 -11.52
N SER A 318 9.53 -9.39 -12.48
CA SER A 318 10.43 -10.49 -12.20
C SER A 318 11.84 -10.00 -11.87
N LYS A 319 12.67 -10.93 -11.40
CA LYS A 319 14.13 -10.82 -11.45
C LYS A 319 14.61 -10.68 -12.91
N ILE A 320 15.80 -10.12 -13.07
CA ILE A 320 16.45 -9.89 -14.36
C ILE A 320 16.95 -11.21 -14.95
N SER A 321 16.65 -11.45 -16.21
CA SER A 321 17.28 -12.51 -17.01
C SER A 321 18.30 -11.90 -17.97
N GLU A 322 19.54 -12.36 -17.89
CA GLU A 322 20.58 -11.95 -18.85
C GLU A 322 20.47 -12.72 -20.16
N ASN A 323 20.57 -12.03 -21.29
CA ASN A 323 20.56 -12.66 -22.59
C ASN A 323 21.96 -13.15 -22.99
N LYS A 324 22.15 -14.47 -23.06
CA LYS A 324 23.45 -15.08 -23.41
C LYS A 324 23.88 -14.83 -24.86
N PHE A 325 22.95 -14.54 -25.76
CA PHE A 325 23.23 -14.34 -27.18
C PHE A 325 23.41 -12.86 -27.54
N TYR A 326 22.84 -11.97 -26.74
CA TYR A 326 22.92 -10.52 -26.91
C TYR A 326 23.51 -9.89 -25.65
N PRO A 327 24.85 -9.77 -25.56
CA PRO A 327 25.49 -9.11 -24.43
C PRO A 327 24.93 -7.70 -24.24
N ASN A 328 24.66 -7.32 -22.99
CA ASN A 328 24.00 -6.06 -22.60
C ASN A 328 22.48 -5.97 -22.86
N THR A 329 21.83 -7.08 -23.19
CA THR A 329 20.38 -7.18 -23.20
C THR A 329 19.89 -7.90 -21.94
N TYR A 330 18.92 -7.28 -21.28
CA TYR A 330 18.32 -7.75 -20.04
C TYR A 330 16.81 -7.86 -20.22
N ASP A 331 16.26 -9.02 -19.88
CA ASP A 331 14.85 -9.32 -20.04
C ASP A 331 14.17 -9.39 -18.66
N ILE A 332 13.02 -8.74 -18.54
CA ILE A 332 12.21 -8.64 -17.32
C ILE A 332 10.77 -8.99 -17.67
N ASP A 333 10.22 -9.99 -17.01
CA ASP A 333 8.80 -10.29 -17.13
C ASP A 333 8.02 -9.35 -16.21
N TYR A 334 6.85 -8.91 -16.67
CA TYR A 334 5.96 -8.06 -15.88
C TYR A 334 4.51 -8.52 -15.99
N ALA A 335 3.73 -8.17 -14.98
CA ALA A 335 2.28 -8.31 -14.99
C ALA A 335 1.64 -7.07 -14.35
N ASP A 336 0.61 -6.54 -15.00
CA ASP A 336 -0.19 -5.40 -14.52
C ASP A 336 -1.67 -5.64 -14.86
N GLN A 337 -2.53 -4.65 -14.56
CA GLN A 337 -3.97 -4.72 -14.84
C GLN A 337 -4.32 -4.84 -16.35
N LYS A 338 -3.41 -4.49 -17.25
CA LYS A 338 -3.62 -4.50 -18.71
C LYS A 338 -3.18 -5.81 -19.36
N GLY A 339 -2.27 -6.55 -18.72
CA GLY A 339 -1.67 -7.73 -19.32
C GLY A 339 -0.46 -8.24 -18.56
N SER A 340 0.09 -9.33 -19.08
CA SER A 340 1.44 -9.77 -18.73
C SER A 340 2.31 -9.74 -19.97
N GLY A 341 3.61 -9.63 -19.79
CA GLY A 341 4.50 -9.49 -20.93
C GLY A 341 5.96 -9.51 -20.54
N ASN A 342 6.78 -9.16 -21.51
CA ASN A 342 8.21 -9.08 -21.35
C ASN A 342 8.71 -7.70 -21.76
N ILE A 343 9.64 -7.17 -20.97
CA ILE A 343 10.40 -5.97 -21.24
C ILE A 343 11.81 -6.41 -21.57
N SER A 344 12.32 -5.95 -22.70
CA SER A 344 13.72 -6.12 -23.09
C SER A 344 14.41 -4.77 -23.03
N ALA A 345 15.47 -4.67 -22.22
CA ALA A 345 16.28 -3.49 -22.03
C ALA A 345 17.67 -3.73 -22.61
N GLU A 346 18.01 -2.98 -23.66
CA GLU A 346 19.29 -3.08 -24.36
C GLU A 346 20.14 -1.84 -24.04
N PHE A 347 21.37 -2.05 -23.54
CA PHE A 347 22.29 -0.94 -23.27
C PHE A 347 23.17 -0.66 -24.50
N ILE A 348 22.88 0.43 -25.22
CA ILE A 348 23.56 0.81 -26.46
C ILE A 348 24.05 2.25 -26.32
N ASN A 349 25.32 2.50 -26.61
CA ASN A 349 25.91 3.85 -26.61
C ASN A 349 25.60 4.63 -25.32
N GLU A 350 25.81 3.99 -24.16
CA GLU A 350 25.57 4.56 -22.83
C GLU A 350 24.11 4.92 -22.53
N LYS A 351 23.17 4.39 -23.29
CA LYS A 351 21.73 4.63 -23.13
C LYS A 351 20.94 3.33 -23.10
N TRP A 352 19.88 3.34 -22.30
CA TRP A 352 18.91 2.25 -22.28
C TRP A 352 17.89 2.41 -23.40
N LYS A 353 17.75 1.37 -24.20
CA LYS A 353 16.67 1.22 -25.16
C LYS A 353 15.70 0.18 -24.62
N ILE A 354 14.49 0.62 -24.30
CA ILE A 354 13.45 -0.22 -23.70
C ILE A 354 12.45 -0.65 -24.78
N SER A 355 12.16 -1.94 -24.85
CA SER A 355 11.12 -2.53 -25.69
C SER A 355 10.15 -3.31 -24.80
N LYS A 356 8.85 -3.02 -24.87
CA LYS A 356 7.82 -3.67 -24.07
C LYS A 356 6.87 -4.44 -24.99
N LYS A 357 6.72 -5.75 -24.75
CA LYS A 357 5.77 -6.61 -25.46
C LYS A 357 4.71 -7.12 -24.49
N THR A 358 3.48 -6.66 -24.67
CA THR A 358 2.32 -7.03 -23.84
C THR A 358 1.52 -8.16 -24.49
N ASN A 359 1.24 -9.23 -23.74
CA ASN A 359 0.14 -10.13 -24.00
C ASN A 359 -1.06 -9.63 -23.20
N LEU A 360 -2.08 -9.12 -23.89
CA LEU A 360 -3.27 -8.58 -23.23
C LEU A 360 -4.08 -9.70 -22.57
N TYR A 361 -4.61 -9.42 -21.39
CA TYR A 361 -5.73 -10.23 -20.87
C TYR A 361 -6.94 -9.91 -21.74
N PHE A 362 -7.34 -10.83 -22.63
CA PHE A 362 -8.66 -10.76 -23.25
C PHE A 362 -9.68 -11.08 -22.16
N GLY A 363 -10.46 -10.09 -21.74
CA GLY A 363 -11.50 -10.26 -20.73
C GLY A 363 -12.48 -11.37 -21.12
N VAL A 364 -12.82 -12.21 -20.15
CA VAL A 364 -14.01 -13.07 -20.17
C VAL A 364 -15.17 -12.30 -19.59
#